data_AF-A0A1Y4RET8-F1
#
_entry.id   AF-A0A1Y4RET8-F1
#
_cell.length_a   1.000
_cell.length_b   1.000
_cell.length_c   1.000
_cell.angle_alpha   90.00
_cell.angle_beta   90.00
_cell.angle_gamma   90.00
#
_symmetry.space_group_name_H-M   'P 1'
#
loop_
_entity.id
_entity.type
_entity.pdbx_description
1 polymer ?
#
loop_
_entity_poly.entity_id
_entity_poly.type
_entity_poly.pdbx_seq_one_letter_code
_entity_poly.pdbx_strand_id
1 'polypeptide(L)' 'MCKLYKYKVIRERLDGSRGKRARTYFSFENNLTVGGLYVHLGSGFPGLQRVLSMTVEELPD' A
#
# COMPACT_ATOMS: atom_id res chain seq x y z
N MET A 1 -9.38 -18.01 -11.11
CA MET A 1 -8.04 -17.43 -10.83
C MET A 1 -8.15 -15.98 -10.38
N CYS A 2 -7.98 -15.72 -9.08
CA CYS A 2 -8.02 -14.37 -8.51
C CYS A 2 -6.60 -13.82 -8.33
N LYS A 3 -6.39 -12.53 -8.58
CA LYS A 3 -5.10 -11.86 -8.34
C LYS A 3 -5.16 -11.07 -7.04
N LEU A 4 -4.19 -11.29 -6.17
CA LEU A 4 -3.99 -10.54 -4.94
C LEU A 4 -2.81 -9.58 -5.12
N TYR A 5 -3.09 -8.30 -5.06
CA TYR A 5 -2.09 -7.25 -5.09
C TYR A 5 -1.63 -6.93 -3.68
N LYS A 6 -0.33 -7.05 -3.46
CA LYS A 6 0.32 -6.82 -2.17
C LYS A 6 1.23 -5.61 -2.28
N TYR A 7 0.84 -4.54 -1.60
CA TYR A 7 1.54 -3.26 -1.61
C TYR A 7 2.33 -3.08 -0.31
N LYS A 8 3.60 -2.70 -0.43
CA LYS A 8 4.39 -2.23 0.71
C LYS A 8 4.19 -0.73 0.83
N VAL A 9 3.60 -0.28 1.93
CA VAL A 9 3.31 1.14 2.19
C VAL A 9 4.04 1.64 3.42
N ILE A 10 4.36 2.93 3.45
CA ILE A 10 4.97 3.58 4.60
C ILE A 10 4.25 4.89 4.88
N ARG A 11 4.02 5.18 6.16
CA ARG A 11 3.39 6.44 6.54
C ARG A 11 4.34 7.59 6.21
N GLU A 12 3.85 8.59 5.52
CA GLU A 12 4.54 9.84 5.23
C GLU A 12 3.86 10.98 6.00
N ARG A 13 4.63 11.99 6.38
CA ARG A 13 4.14 13.21 7.05
C ARG A 13 4.22 14.38 6.08
N LEU A 14 3.53 15.48 6.41
CA LEU A 14 3.48 16.68 5.58
C LEU A 14 4.86 17.35 5.41
N ASP A 15 5.79 17.11 6.33
CA ASP A 15 7.18 17.55 6.26
C ASP A 15 8.05 16.67 5.33
N GLY A 16 7.46 15.68 4.67
CA GLY A 16 8.14 14.71 3.80
C GLY A 16 8.88 13.60 4.56
N SER A 17 8.88 13.62 5.89
CA SER A 17 9.49 12.56 6.68
C SER A 17 8.66 11.27 6.60
N ARG A 18 9.36 10.14 6.59
CA ARG A 18 8.75 8.80 6.53
C ARG A 18 8.80 8.14 7.89
N GLY A 19 7.74 7.42 8.24
CA GLY A 19 7.69 6.58 9.42
C GLY A 19 8.76 5.49 9.37
N LYS A 20 9.09 4.90 10.52
CA LYS A 20 10.17 3.89 10.59
C LYS A 20 9.77 2.51 10.05
N ARG A 21 8.48 2.16 10.12
CA ARG A 21 7.96 0.82 9.78
C ARG A 21 7.07 0.88 8.55
N ALA A 22 7.42 0.10 7.54
CA ALA A 22 6.53 -0.20 6.44
C ALA A 22 5.46 -1.22 6.87
N ARG A 23 4.30 -1.16 6.22
CA ARG A 23 3.17 -2.09 6.38
C ARG A 23 2.82 -2.69 5.04
N THR A 24 2.08 -3.80 5.07
CA THR A 24 1.59 -4.47 3.87
C THR A 24 0.10 -4.20 3.73
N TYR A 25 -0.31 -3.65 2.60
CA TYR A 25 -1.69 -3.46 2.21
C TYR A 25 -2.05 -4.48 1.11
N PHE A 26 -3.20 -5.12 1.24
CA PHE A 26 -3.68 -6.13 0.30
C PHE A 26 -4.93 -5.61 -0.42
N SER A 27 -5.03 -5.88 -1.71
CA SER A 27 -6.19 -5.52 -2.54
C SER A 27 -6.39 -6.56 -3.62
N PHE A 28 -7.64 -6.79 -4.01
CA PHE A 28 -7.97 -7.58 -5.21
C PHE A 28 -8.01 -6.73 -6.48
N GLU A 29 -7.92 -5.40 -6.34
CA GLU A 29 -7.92 -4.43 -7.43
C GLU A 29 -6.57 -3.71 -7.53
N ASN A 30 -6.08 -3.50 -8.75
CA ASN A 30 -4.79 -2.83 -9.00
C ASN A 30 -4.91 -1.30 -9.01
N ASN A 31 -5.32 -0.72 -7.90
CA ASN A 31 -5.69 0.70 -7.84
C ASN A 31 -4.58 1.61 -7.28
N LEU A 32 -3.46 1.03 -6.84
CA LEU A 32 -2.36 1.79 -6.25
C LEU A 32 -1.11 1.76 -7.12
N THR A 33 -0.51 2.92 -7.28
CA THR A 33 0.74 3.11 -8.01
C THR A 33 1.93 3.19 -7.07
N VAL A 34 3.05 2.56 -7.45
CA VAL A 34 4.33 2.70 -6.74
C VAL A 34 4.78 4.15 -6.77
N GLY A 35 5.17 4.68 -5.61
CA GLY A 35 5.47 6.09 -5.41
C GLY A 35 4.23 6.96 -5.19
N GLY A 36 3.00 6.47 -5.35
CA GLY A 36 1.78 7.23 -5.03
C GLY A 36 1.61 7.46 -3.52
N LEU A 37 0.95 8.57 -3.17
CA LEU A 37 0.65 8.95 -1.78
C LEU A 37 -0.87 8.95 -1.56
N TYR A 38 -1.35 8.14 -0.63
CA TYR A 38 -2.77 7.89 -0.42
C TYR A 38 -3.19 8.23 1.02
N VAL A 39 -4.30 8.93 1.21
CA VAL A 39 -4.72 9.42 2.54
C VAL A 39 -5.58 8.40 3.30
N HIS A 40 -6.35 7.57 2.57
CA HIS A 40 -7.37 6.70 3.15
C HIS A 40 -7.34 5.30 2.54
N LEU A 41 -6.32 4.51 2.88
CA LEU A 41 -6.27 3.08 2.52
C LEU A 41 -7.16 2.19 3.41
N GLY A 42 -7.97 2.79 4.28
CA GLY A 42 -8.88 2.08 5.19
C GLY A 42 -8.35 1.94 6.62
N SER A 43 -9.06 1.14 7.43
CA SER A 43 -8.71 0.88 8.82
C SER A 43 -7.33 0.21 8.91
N GLY A 44 -6.49 0.67 9.84
CA GLY A 44 -5.10 0.20 9.98
C GLY A 44 -4.06 0.97 9.17
N PHE A 45 -4.46 1.94 8.34
CA PHE A 45 -3.53 2.78 7.56
C PHE A 45 -3.80 4.28 7.75
N PRO A 46 -3.64 4.82 8.97
CA PRO A 46 -4.01 6.21 9.26
C PRO A 46 -3.04 7.23 8.64
N GLY A 47 -3.60 8.27 8.04
CA GLY A 47 -2.86 9.37 7.43
C GLY A 47 -2.25 9.02 6.08
N LEU A 48 -1.29 9.82 5.62
CA LEU A 48 -0.69 9.70 4.31
C LEU A 48 0.18 8.44 4.22
N GLN A 49 -0.07 7.58 3.24
CA GLN A 49 0.64 6.34 2.98
C GLN A 49 1.30 6.40 1.61
N ARG A 50 2.62 6.33 1.58
CA ARG A 50 3.37 6.20 0.32
C ARG A 50 3.57 4.74 -0.03
N VAL A 51 3.26 4.38 -1.26
CA VAL A 51 3.53 3.04 -1.80
C VAL A 51 5.01 2.96 -2.18
N LEU A 52 5.72 1.98 -1.62
CA LEU A 52 7.14 1.73 -1.88
C LEU A 52 7.35 0.67 -2.95
N SER A 53 6.51 -0.37 -2.97
CA SER A 53 6.59 -1.47 -3.94
C SER A 53 5.27 -2.21 -4.03
N MET A 54 5.09 -2.97 -5.10
CA MET A 54 3.93 -3.84 -5.33
C MET A 54 4.40 -5.22 -5.81
N THR A 55 3.76 -6.27 -5.32
CA THR A 55 3.87 -7.63 -5.85
C THR A 55 2.48 -8.18 -6.15
N VAL A 56 2.39 -9.07 -7.13
CA VAL A 56 1.14 -9.75 -7.52
C VAL A 56 1.27 -11.22 -7.17
N GLU A 57 0.24 -11.77 -6.53
CA GLU A 57 0.13 -13.18 -6.20
C GLU A 57 -1.12 -13.74 -6.89
N GLU A 58 -0.98 -14.87 -7.58
CA GLU A 58 -2.08 -15.56 -8.24
C GLU A 58 -2.62 -16.64 -7.29
N LEU A 59 -3.88 -16.50 -6.88
CA LEU A 59 -4.54 -17.44 -6.00
C LEU A 59 -5.17 -18.58 -6.83
N PRO A 60 -4.90 -19.85 -6.47
CA PRO A 60 -5.60 -20.99 -7.06
C PRO A 60 -7.09 -20.98 -6.65
N ASP A 61 -7.93 -21.60 -7.47
CA ASP A 61 -9.39 -21.69 -7.27
C ASP A 61 -9.77 -22.59 -6.08
#